data_AF-A0A1F6LJY0-F1
#
_entry.id   AF-A0A1F6LJY0-F1
#
_cell.length_a   1.000
_cell.length_b   1.000
_cell.length_c   1.000
_cell.angle_alpha   90.00
_cell.angle_beta   90.00
_cell.angle_gamma   90.00
#
_symmetry.space_group_name_H-M   'P 1'
#
loop_
_entity.id
_entity.type
_entity.pdbx_description
1 polymer ?
#
loop_
_entity_poly.entity_id
_entity_poly.type
_entity_poly.pdbx_seq_one_letter_code
_entity_poly.pdbx_strand_id
1 'polypeptide(L)'
;MVGAQLTGGLGDLQTAGLISPEDRGNILAVDGVLTRIKGLVTTGRVVFSKKARIELALDDLTEDDGVESILNATEVRAKRSRSKHRRQPRERVYIIVAPTNSGIEIYSKGTIRKKTGEEIFYFLISAKLSRENWEGERHGTKN
;
A
#
# COMPACT_ATOMS: atom_id res chain seq x y z
N MET A 1 1.88 -40.75 -19.28
CA MET A 1 2.73 -39.76 -18.59
C MET A 1 2.13 -38.39 -18.85
N VAL A 2 1.48 -37.81 -17.83
CA VAL A 2 0.79 -36.52 -17.91
C VAL A 2 1.73 -35.46 -17.37
N GLY A 3 2.09 -34.48 -18.20
CA GLY A 3 2.76 -33.25 -17.77
C GLY A 3 1.78 -32.09 -17.91
N ALA A 4 1.10 -31.72 -16.83
CA ALA A 4 0.30 -30.50 -16.78
C ALA A 4 1.16 -29.39 -16.20
N GLN A 5 1.44 -28.38 -17.03
CA GLN A 5 2.07 -27.12 -16.62
C GLN A 5 1.13 -26.37 -15.67
N LEU A 6 1.60 -26.04 -14.47
CA LEU A 6 0.89 -25.14 -13.55
C LEU A 6 1.18 -23.69 -13.96
N THR A 7 0.35 -23.14 -14.83
CA THR A 7 0.26 -21.70 -15.05
C THR A 7 -0.63 -21.11 -13.96
N GLY A 8 -0.06 -20.82 -12.79
CA GLY A 8 -0.75 -20.13 -11.70
C GLY A 8 -1.03 -18.66 -12.07
N GLY A 9 -2.02 -18.46 -12.93
CA GLY A 9 -2.55 -17.16 -13.30
C GLY A 9 -3.79 -16.81 -12.48
N LEU A 10 -4.11 -15.51 -12.38
CA LEU A 10 -5.29 -14.98 -11.68
C LEU A 10 -6.64 -15.66 -12.03
N GLY A 11 -6.71 -16.44 -13.10
CA GLY A 11 -7.85 -17.28 -13.44
C GLY A 11 -8.17 -18.34 -12.38
N ASP A 12 -7.17 -18.90 -11.71
CA ASP A 12 -7.38 -19.99 -10.74
C ASP A 12 -8.04 -19.49 -9.44
N LEU A 13 -7.85 -18.21 -9.09
CA LEU A 13 -8.50 -17.56 -7.96
C LEU A 13 -9.99 -17.23 -8.25
N GLN A 14 -10.44 -17.29 -9.50
CA GLN A 14 -11.84 -17.00 -9.88
C GLN A 14 -12.78 -18.15 -9.52
N THR A 15 -12.32 -19.40 -9.66
CA THR A 15 -13.15 -20.59 -9.43
C THR A 15 -13.47 -20.79 -7.95
N ALA A 16 -12.66 -20.22 -7.05
CA ALA A 16 -12.80 -20.38 -5.60
C ALA A 16 -13.78 -19.39 -4.93
N GLY A 17 -14.39 -18.45 -5.67
CA GLY A 17 -15.37 -17.51 -5.11
C GLY A 17 -14.81 -16.54 -4.06
N LEU A 18 -13.49 -16.36 -3.99
CA LEU A 18 -12.80 -15.59 -2.95
C LEU A 18 -12.80 -14.07 -3.17
N ILE A 19 -13.37 -13.57 -4.27
CA ILE A 19 -13.36 -12.15 -4.63
C ILE A 19 -14.73 -11.73 -5.18
N SER A 20 -15.39 -10.79 -4.50
CA SER A 20 -16.67 -10.21 -4.94
C SER A 20 -16.48 -9.37 -6.20
N PRO A 21 -17.43 -9.32 -7.15
CA PRO A 21 -17.35 -8.48 -8.35
C PRO A 21 -17.13 -7.00 -8.07
N GLU A 22 -17.61 -6.50 -6.92
CA GLU A 22 -17.41 -5.12 -6.47
C GLU A 22 -15.96 -4.83 -6.03
N ASP A 23 -15.26 -5.83 -5.51
CA ASP A 23 -13.85 -5.73 -5.14
C ASP A 23 -12.97 -5.62 -6.39
N ARG A 24 -13.35 -6.23 -7.52
CA ARG A 24 -12.59 -6.14 -8.78
C ARG A 24 -12.47 -4.70 -9.30
N GLY A 25 -13.55 -3.93 -9.25
CA GLY A 25 -13.56 -2.54 -9.71
C GLY A 25 -12.70 -1.63 -8.82
N ASN A 26 -12.66 -1.91 -7.52
CA ASN A 26 -11.79 -1.22 -6.58
C ASN A 26 -10.33 -1.66 -6.74
N ILE A 27 -10.05 -2.96 -6.93
CA ILE A 27 -8.71 -3.54 -7.10
C ILE A 27 -8.07 -3.04 -8.40
N LEU A 28 -8.76 -3.03 -9.54
CA LEU A 28 -8.19 -2.55 -10.80
C LEU A 28 -7.89 -1.04 -10.80
N ALA A 29 -8.74 -0.23 -10.15
CA ALA A 29 -8.47 1.20 -9.94
C ALA A 29 -7.34 1.43 -8.90
N VAL A 30 -7.10 0.45 -8.04
CA VAL A 30 -6.04 0.41 -7.02
C VAL A 30 -4.70 -0.04 -7.61
N ASP A 31 -4.68 -0.97 -8.57
CA ASP A 31 -3.46 -1.40 -9.27
C ASP A 31 -2.84 -0.24 -10.04
N GLY A 32 -3.67 0.57 -10.70
CA GLY A 32 -3.23 1.79 -11.36
C GLY A 32 -2.68 2.83 -10.37
N VAL A 33 -3.21 2.89 -9.14
CA VAL A 33 -2.70 3.83 -8.13
C VAL A 33 -1.44 3.32 -7.46
N LEU A 34 -1.28 2.01 -7.23
CA LEU A 34 -0.05 1.43 -6.72
C LEU A 34 1.10 1.66 -7.72
N THR A 35 0.86 1.35 -9.00
CA THR A 35 1.82 1.60 -10.08
C THR A 35 2.25 3.06 -10.11
N ARG A 36 1.29 3.98 -9.96
CA ARG A 36 1.56 5.42 -9.87
C ARG A 36 2.41 5.78 -8.65
N ILE A 37 2.08 5.27 -7.46
CA ILE A 37 2.85 5.52 -6.23
C ILE A 37 4.27 5.00 -6.39
N LYS A 38 4.44 3.76 -6.87
CA LYS A 38 5.76 3.17 -7.14
C LYS A 38 6.55 4.00 -8.14
N GLY A 39 5.92 4.50 -9.20
CA GLY A 39 6.57 5.40 -10.16
C GLY A 39 7.04 6.72 -9.54
N LEU A 40 6.23 7.33 -8.66
CA LEU A 40 6.64 8.54 -7.92
C LEU A 40 7.82 8.25 -6.99
N VAL A 41 7.79 7.14 -6.26
CA VAL A 41 8.89 6.73 -5.37
C VAL A 41 10.17 6.44 -6.16
N THR A 42 10.07 5.67 -7.25
CA THR A 42 11.20 5.31 -8.12
C THR A 42 11.88 6.55 -8.71
N THR A 43 11.12 7.60 -9.01
CA THR A 43 11.63 8.87 -9.56
C THR A 43 12.07 9.87 -8.49
N GLY A 44 12.15 9.46 -7.22
CA GLY A 44 12.53 10.33 -6.10
C GLY A 44 11.47 11.36 -5.72
N ARG A 45 10.25 11.27 -6.26
CA ARG A 45 9.11 12.18 -5.97
C ARG A 45 8.34 11.73 -4.73
N VAL A 46 9.08 11.50 -3.66
CA VAL A 46 8.56 11.12 -2.34
C VAL A 46 9.04 12.10 -1.28
N VAL A 47 8.17 12.47 -0.34
CA VAL A 47 8.51 13.34 0.78
C VAL A 47 8.01 12.71 2.07
N PHE A 48 8.94 12.41 2.98
CA PHE A 48 8.60 11.93 4.32
C PHE A 48 8.16 13.08 5.23
N SER A 49 7.12 12.84 6.01
CA SER A 49 6.73 13.76 7.09
C SER A 49 7.75 13.66 8.23
N LYS A 50 7.84 14.72 9.06
CA LYS A 50 8.67 14.68 10.28
C LYS A 50 8.28 13.50 11.18
N LYS A 51 6.98 13.21 11.29
CA LYS A 51 6.50 12.09 12.10
C LYS A 51 6.96 10.75 11.51
N ALA A 52 6.84 10.55 10.20
CA ALA A 52 7.25 9.31 9.57
C ALA A 52 8.74 9.01 9.78
N ARG A 53 9.60 10.04 9.66
CA ARG A 53 11.04 9.89 9.95
C ARG A 53 11.31 9.43 11.38
N ILE A 54 10.60 10.02 12.35
CA ILE A 54 10.75 9.66 13.77
C ILE A 54 10.29 8.22 13.99
N GLU A 55 9.14 7.82 13.44
CA GLU A 55 8.60 6.46 13.62
C GLU A 55 9.49 5.40 12.96
N LEU A 56 10.04 5.66 11.76
CA LEU A 56 11.03 4.77 11.14
C LEU A 56 12.28 4.63 12.02
N ALA A 57 12.83 5.76 12.46
CA ALA A 57 14.04 5.75 13.29
C ALA A 57 13.83 5.06 14.65
N LEU A 58 12.62 5.11 15.23
CA LEU A 58 12.29 4.39 16.47
C LEU A 58 12.26 2.86 16.28
N ASP A 59 12.03 2.39 15.06
CA ASP A 59 12.01 0.98 14.68
C ASP A 59 13.35 0.54 14.03
N ASP A 60 14.42 1.34 14.15
CA ASP A 60 15.73 1.14 13.50
C ASP A 60 15.66 1.06 11.96
N LEU A 61 14.69 1.76 11.37
CA LEU A 61 14.47 1.84 9.92
C LEU A 61 14.86 3.21 9.36
N THR A 62 15.28 3.21 8.10
CA THR A 62 15.64 4.40 7.32
C THR A 62 14.52 4.82 6.36
N GLU A 63 14.67 5.99 5.73
CA GLU A 63 13.77 6.39 4.63
C GLU A 63 13.87 5.42 3.44
N ASP A 64 15.05 4.82 3.21
CA ASP A 64 15.27 3.85 2.14
C ASP A 64 14.50 2.56 2.39
N ASP A 65 14.41 2.09 3.65
CA ASP A 65 13.55 0.95 4.02
C ASP A 65 12.07 1.25 3.73
N GLY A 66 11.63 2.48 4.01
CA GLY A 66 10.28 2.93 3.70
C GLY A 66 10.00 2.99 2.20
N VAL A 67 10.98 3.41 1.40
CA VAL A 67 10.94 3.39 -0.07
C VAL A 67 10.89 1.96 -0.59
N GLU A 68 11.80 1.12 -0.13
CA GLU A 68 11.93 -0.28 -0.52
C GLU A 68 10.64 -1.05 -0.25
N SER A 69 10.06 -0.89 0.94
CA SER A 69 8.76 -1.48 1.29
C SER A 69 7.66 -1.07 0.29
N ILE A 70 7.57 0.20 -0.11
CA ILE A 70 6.59 0.64 -1.11
C ILE A 70 6.84 -0.01 -2.48
N LEU A 71 8.10 -0.15 -2.88
CA LEU A 71 8.46 -0.80 -4.13
C LEU A 71 8.13 -2.30 -4.11
N ASN A 72 8.22 -2.94 -2.96
CA ASN A 72 7.86 -4.35 -2.73
C ASN A 72 6.35 -4.59 -2.59
N ALA A 73 5.55 -3.55 -2.34
CA ALA A 73 4.12 -3.68 -2.13
C ALA A 73 3.38 -4.33 -3.31
N THR A 74 2.45 -5.25 -3.02
CA THR A 74 1.61 -5.90 -4.03
C THR A 74 0.20 -5.32 -4.07
N GLU A 75 -0.24 -4.65 -3.00
CA GLU A 75 -1.55 -4.01 -2.91
C GLU A 75 -1.48 -2.62 -2.26
N VAL A 76 -2.52 -1.81 -2.49
CA VAL A 76 -2.72 -0.55 -1.77
C VAL A 76 -4.19 -0.33 -1.45
N ARG A 77 -4.50 0.02 -0.21
CA ARG A 77 -5.87 0.34 0.19
C ARG A 77 -6.05 1.84 0.23
N ALA A 78 -7.10 2.35 -0.40
CA ALA A 78 -7.28 3.80 -0.53
C ALA A 78 -8.59 4.26 0.13
N LYS A 79 -8.49 5.06 1.19
CA LYS A 79 -9.63 5.63 1.91
C LYS A 79 -9.74 7.14 1.70
N ARG A 80 -10.95 7.70 1.82
CA ARG A 80 -11.12 9.16 1.82
C ARG A 80 -10.50 9.76 3.10
N SER A 81 -9.79 10.87 2.94
CA SER A 81 -9.24 11.62 4.07
C SER A 81 -10.37 12.27 4.88
N ARG A 82 -10.42 11.94 6.18
CA ARG A 82 -11.31 12.58 7.15
C ARG A 82 -10.63 13.71 7.94
N SER A 83 -9.39 14.04 7.60
CA SER A 83 -8.63 15.06 8.32
C SER A 83 -9.25 16.44 8.13
N LYS A 84 -9.30 17.23 9.21
CA LYS A 84 -9.63 18.67 9.16
C LYS A 84 -8.59 19.45 8.33
N HIS A 85 -7.38 18.93 8.20
CA HIS A 85 -6.28 19.51 7.42
C HIS A 85 -6.25 19.02 5.96
N ARG A 86 -7.34 18.41 5.46
CA ARG A 86 -7.42 17.99 4.05
C ARG A 86 -7.34 19.23 3.16
N ARG A 87 -6.56 19.15 2.09
CA ARG A 87 -6.44 20.28 1.13
C ARG A 87 -7.53 20.27 0.09
N GLN A 88 -8.19 19.12 -0.11
CA GLN A 88 -9.22 18.95 -1.12
C GLN A 88 -10.32 17.98 -0.64
N PRO A 89 -11.59 18.16 -1.06
CA PRO A 89 -12.70 17.29 -0.66
C PRO A 89 -12.54 15.81 -1.03
N ARG A 90 -11.71 15.50 -2.04
CA ARG A 90 -11.49 14.14 -2.56
C ARG A 90 -10.10 13.59 -2.23
N GLU A 91 -9.37 14.21 -1.31
CA GLU A 91 -8.04 13.73 -0.89
C GLU A 91 -8.15 12.29 -0.37
N ARG A 92 -7.37 11.38 -0.96
CA ARG A 92 -7.27 9.98 -0.52
C ARG A 92 -6.03 9.79 0.33
N VAL A 93 -6.16 8.91 1.31
CA VAL A 93 -5.04 8.35 2.07
C VAL A 93 -4.88 6.92 1.60
N TYR A 94 -3.67 6.60 1.16
CA TYR A 94 -3.23 5.28 0.74
C TYR A 94 -2.59 4.59 1.93
N ILE A 95 -2.99 3.35 2.17
CA ILE A 95 -2.45 2.46 3.19
C ILE A 95 -1.76 1.34 2.44
N ILE A 96 -0.48 1.15 2.74
CA ILE A 96 0.37 0.15 2.11
C ILE A 96 1.02 -0.65 3.23
N VAL A 97 0.95 -1.98 3.14
CA VAL A 97 1.63 -2.89 4.05
C VAL A 97 2.49 -3.78 3.19
N ALA A 98 3.80 -3.73 3.40
CA ALA A 98 4.74 -4.45 2.56
C ALA A 98 6.08 -4.66 3.25
N PRO A 99 6.80 -5.75 2.93
CA PRO A 99 8.08 -6.05 3.53
C PRO A 99 9.22 -5.25 2.88
N THR A 100 10.24 -4.94 3.67
CA THR A 100 11.60 -4.66 3.18
C THR A 100 12.22 -5.94 2.60
N ASN A 101 13.37 -5.83 1.95
CA ASN A 101 14.19 -6.95 1.47
C ASN A 101 14.74 -7.79 2.61
N SER A 102 14.86 -7.23 3.82
CA SER A 102 15.19 -7.94 5.06
C SER A 102 13.98 -8.65 5.69
N GLY A 103 12.79 -8.55 5.08
CA GLY A 103 11.56 -9.20 5.56
C GLY A 103 10.82 -8.43 6.64
N ILE A 104 11.18 -7.17 6.90
CA ILE A 104 10.51 -6.33 7.89
C ILE A 104 9.24 -5.75 7.28
N GLU A 105 8.08 -6.15 7.80
CA GLU A 105 6.81 -5.59 7.36
C GLU A 105 6.59 -4.16 7.89
N ILE A 106 6.42 -3.21 6.96
CA ILE A 106 6.16 -1.80 7.26
C ILE A 106 4.72 -1.47 6.91
N TYR A 107 3.94 -1.04 7.91
CA TYR A 107 2.66 -0.38 7.70
C TYR A 107 2.87 1.11 7.44
N SER A 108 2.49 1.58 6.25
CA SER A 108 2.64 2.98 5.84
C SER A 108 1.33 3.63 5.40
N LYS A 109 1.26 4.94 5.62
CA LYS A 109 0.19 5.81 5.13
C LYS A 109 0.80 6.93 4.31
N GLY A 110 0.21 7.19 3.14
CA GLY A 110 0.61 8.32 2.31
C GLY A 110 -0.52 8.95 1.53
N THR A 111 -0.22 10.04 0.85
CA THR A 111 -1.16 10.72 -0.04
C THR A 111 -0.42 11.30 -1.25
N ILE A 112 -1.08 11.34 -2.41
CA ILE A 112 -0.53 12.00 -3.60
C ILE A 112 -1.06 13.42 -3.63
N ARG A 113 -0.17 14.38 -3.79
CA ARG A 113 -0.54 15.79 -3.97
C ARG A 113 0.24 16.39 -5.12
N LYS A 114 -0.37 17.38 -5.77
CA LYS A 114 0.31 18.22 -6.76
C LYS A 114 0.99 19.40 -6.07
N LYS A 115 2.27 19.61 -6.36
CA LYS A 115 3.06 20.79 -5.96
C LYS A 115 3.79 21.28 -7.20
N THR A 116 3.64 22.57 -7.53
CA THR A 116 4.31 23.20 -8.69
C THR A 116 4.15 22.42 -10.01
N GLY A 117 2.95 21.86 -10.25
CA GLY A 117 2.65 21.08 -11.47
C GLY A 117 3.05 19.60 -11.40
N GLU A 118 3.89 19.22 -10.44
CA GLU A 118 4.36 17.85 -10.27
C GLU A 118 3.59 17.10 -9.18
N GLU A 119 3.46 15.80 -9.36
CA GLU A 119 2.90 14.93 -8.32
C GLU A 119 3.99 14.44 -7.38
N ILE A 120 3.68 14.49 -6.10
CA ILE A 120 4.56 14.05 -5.02
C ILE A 120 3.76 13.09 -4.14
N PHE A 121 4.36 11.96 -3.83
CA PHE A 121 3.87 11.06 -2.81
C PHE A 121 4.37 11.53 -1.44
N TYR A 122 3.46 12.01 -0.60
CA TYR A 122 3.77 12.38 0.78
C TYR A 122 3.62 11.15 1.67
N PHE A 123 4.73 10.65 2.19
CA PHE A 123 4.78 9.57 3.17
C PHE A 123 4.49 10.17 4.56
N LEU A 124 3.32 9.86 5.13
CA LEU A 124 2.78 10.60 6.28
C LEU A 124 3.08 9.93 7.61
N ILE A 125 2.80 8.64 7.72
CA ILE A 125 2.90 7.89 8.98
C ILE A 125 3.28 6.46 8.62
N SER A 126 4.47 6.04 9.02
CA SER A 126 4.78 4.65 9.32
C SER A 126 4.44 4.43 10.78
N ALA A 127 3.87 3.29 11.13
CA ALA A 127 3.81 2.89 12.53
C ALA A 127 3.73 1.37 12.58
N LYS A 128 4.61 0.81 13.40
CA LYS A 128 4.75 -0.59 13.76
C LYS A 128 5.44 -1.45 12.69
N LEU A 129 6.62 -1.96 13.05
CA LEU A 129 6.95 -3.36 12.85
C LEU A 129 5.69 -4.18 13.20
N SER A 130 5.13 -4.86 12.22
CA SER A 130 4.10 -5.87 12.44
C SER A 130 4.72 -7.07 13.15
N ARG A 131 5.18 -6.88 14.40
CA ARG A 131 5.36 -7.98 15.33
C ARG A 131 3.95 -8.37 15.74
N GLU A 132 3.44 -9.39 15.04
CA GLU A 132 2.12 -10.02 15.20
C GLU A 132 0.88 -9.23 14.77
N ASN A 133 0.02 -9.95 14.04
CA ASN A 133 -1.39 -9.72 13.72
C ASN A 133 -1.75 -8.79 12.53
N TRP A 134 -1.66 -9.36 11.32
CA TRP A 134 -2.66 -9.16 10.26
C TRP A 134 -3.47 -10.47 9.97
N GLU A 135 -3.69 -11.30 10.99
CA GLU A 135 -4.78 -12.28 10.97
C GLU A 135 -5.97 -11.66 11.71
N GLY A 136 -6.97 -11.13 10.98
CA GLY A 136 -8.13 -10.52 11.66
C GLY A 136 -9.24 -9.91 10.81
N GLU A 137 -9.08 -9.72 9.49
CA GLU A 137 -10.18 -9.26 8.62
C GLU A 137 -10.26 -10.06 7.31
N ARG A 138 -10.03 -11.38 7.38
CA ARG A 138 -10.59 -12.32 6.39
C ARG A 138 -11.59 -13.21 7.14
N HIS A 139 -12.85 -13.12 6.74
CA HIS A 139 -14.02 -13.81 7.29
C HIS A 139 -14.54 -13.35 8.66
N GLY A 140 -15.65 -12.62 8.58
CA GLY A 140 -16.63 -12.47 9.65
C GLY A 140 -17.99 -12.25 9.02
N THR A 141 -18.56 -13.30 8.43
CA THR A 141 -20.00 -13.41 8.19
C THR A 141 -20.70 -13.13 9.51
N LYS A 142 -21.45 -12.04 9.59
CA LYS A 142 -22.45 -11.86 10.64
C LYS A 142 -23.77 -12.36 10.07
N ASN A 143 -24.24 -13.44 10.69
CA ASN A 143 -25.62 -13.91 10.63
C ASN A 143 -26.60 -12.79 10.98
#